data_AF-A0A7S2KWR3-F1
#
_entry.id   AF-A0A7S2KWR3-F1
#
_cell.length_a   1.000
_cell.length_b   1.000
_cell.length_c   1.000
_cell.angle_alpha   90.00
_cell.angle_beta   90.00
_cell.angle_gamma   90.00
#
_symmetry.space_group_name_H-M   'P 1'
#
loop_
_entity.id
_entity.type
_entity.pdbx_description
1 polymer ?
#
loop_
_entity_poly.entity_id
_entity_poly.type
_entity_poly.pdbx_seq_one_letter_code
_entity_poly.pdbx_strand_id
1 'polypeptide(L)'
;AMELCEGGELFDRITQAHNFSESSAAKVMRQILQAVHYMQTSNLAHRDLKPENFLVLRKDPIEQDGNVLKLIDFGMAKHCPPGQFLKSRVGTPFYMAPQVLMRRYDSQCDMWSVGVIMYILLSGRPPFTGATDEAMLEKVRQGVWKFQGDCWTQVSEDAKALIRMMLKM
;
A
#
# COMPACT_ATOMS: atom_id res chain seq x y z
N ALA A 1 -22.82 4.24 12.59
CA ALA A 1 -22.98 4.03 11.14
C ALA A 1 -21.70 4.50 10.45
N MET A 2 -21.28 3.85 9.37
CA MET A 2 -20.14 4.28 8.56
C MET A 2 -20.60 5.26 7.46
N GLU A 3 -19.70 6.11 6.98
CA GLU A 3 -19.93 6.99 5.82
C GLU A 3 -19.95 6.17 4.52
N LEU A 4 -20.89 6.47 3.62
CA LEU A 4 -20.97 5.83 2.30
C LEU A 4 -19.94 6.44 1.34
N CYS A 5 -19.11 5.60 0.72
CA CYS A 5 -18.20 5.99 -0.36
C CYS A 5 -18.80 5.57 -1.70
N GLU A 6 -19.23 6.53 -2.52
CA GLU A 6 -19.94 6.26 -3.79
C GLU A 6 -18.98 5.99 -4.97
N GLY A 7 -17.69 6.29 -4.79
CA GLY A 7 -16.67 6.19 -5.83
C GLY A 7 -16.04 4.80 -5.98
N GLY A 8 -16.38 3.82 -5.14
CA GLY A 8 -15.87 2.44 -5.25
C GLY A 8 -14.39 2.29 -4.89
N GLU A 9 -13.79 1.15 -5.26
CA GLU A 9 -12.41 0.80 -4.91
C GLU A 9 -11.38 1.60 -5.72
N LEU A 10 -10.24 1.91 -5.11
CA LEU A 10 -9.16 2.69 -5.73
C LEU A 10 -8.74 2.11 -7.08
N PHE A 11 -8.51 0.80 -7.15
CA PHE A 11 -7.94 0.18 -8.35
C PHE A 11 -8.92 0.13 -9.51
N ASP A 12 -10.20 -0.13 -9.26
CA ASP A 12 -11.24 -0.05 -10.29
C ASP A 12 -11.26 1.33 -10.95
N ARG A 13 -11.10 2.38 -10.13
CA ARG A 13 -11.09 3.77 -10.61
C ARG A 13 -9.86 4.10 -11.44
N ILE A 14 -8.72 3.52 -11.09
CA ILE A 14 -7.48 3.69 -11.85
C ILE A 14 -7.54 2.91 -13.17
N THR A 15 -8.08 1.69 -13.18
CA THR A 15 -8.25 0.91 -14.41
C THR A 15 -9.27 1.56 -15.37
N GLN A 16 -10.28 2.24 -14.83
CA GLN A 16 -11.24 3.02 -15.63
C GLN A 16 -10.65 4.34 -16.16
N ALA A 17 -9.58 4.85 -15.56
CA ALA A 17 -8.94 6.09 -15.99
C ALA A 17 -8.19 5.87 -17.30
N HIS A 18 -8.55 6.62 -18.34
CA HIS A 18 -7.95 6.48 -19.66
C HIS A 18 -6.47 6.91 -19.70
N ASN A 19 -6.05 7.80 -18.77
CA ASN A 19 -4.69 8.27 -18.60
C ASN A 19 -4.37 8.42 -17.10
N PHE A 20 -3.62 7.49 -16.52
CA PHE A 20 -3.12 7.61 -15.14
C PHE A 20 -1.62 7.94 -15.14
N SER A 21 -1.30 9.17 -14.73
CA SER A 21 0.08 9.69 -14.76
C SER A 21 0.79 9.50 -13.41
N GLU A 22 2.11 9.67 -13.38
CA GLU A 22 2.88 9.73 -12.12
C GLU A 22 2.38 10.87 -11.21
N SER A 23 1.92 11.99 -11.79
CA SER A 23 1.29 13.09 -11.03
C SER A 23 -0.03 12.66 -10.37
N SER A 24 -0.86 11.89 -11.09
CA SER A 24 -2.08 11.29 -10.54
C SER A 24 -1.74 10.30 -9.41
N ALA A 25 -0.73 9.46 -9.61
CA ALA A 25 -0.22 8.53 -8.60
C ALA A 25 0.27 9.28 -7.35
N ALA A 26 1.00 10.37 -7.51
CA ALA A 26 1.48 11.19 -6.40
C ALA A 26 0.33 11.78 -5.56
N LYS A 27 -0.76 12.25 -6.21
CA LYS A 27 -1.96 12.72 -5.51
C LYS A 27 -2.62 11.64 -4.67
N VAL A 28 -2.74 10.41 -5.20
CA VAL A 28 -3.26 9.24 -4.49
C VAL A 28 -2.34 8.86 -3.33
N MET A 29 -1.05 8.71 -3.58
CA MET A 29 -0.05 8.32 -2.58
C MET A 29 0.02 9.30 -1.42
N ARG A 30 -0.14 10.60 -1.68
CA ARG A 30 -0.22 11.62 -0.62
C ARG A 30 -1.37 11.34 0.36
N GLN A 31 -2.55 10.99 -0.14
CA GLN A 31 -3.70 10.67 0.72
C GLN A 31 -3.49 9.39 1.53
N ILE A 32 -2.92 8.35 0.90
CA ILE A 32 -2.56 7.10 1.57
C ILE A 32 -1.56 7.37 2.71
N LEU A 33 -0.49 8.11 2.43
CA LEU A 33 0.54 8.44 3.40
C LEU A 33 0.01 9.31 4.55
N GLN A 34 -0.92 10.23 4.27
CA GLN A 34 -1.60 11.02 5.30
C GLN A 34 -2.41 10.13 6.26
N ALA A 35 -3.17 9.17 5.74
CA ALA A 35 -3.92 8.21 6.57
C ALA A 35 -2.98 7.34 7.42
N VAL A 36 -1.91 6.82 6.82
CA VAL A 36 -0.92 5.98 7.51
C VAL A 36 -0.16 6.79 8.57
N HIS A 37 0.23 8.03 8.28
CA HIS A 37 0.88 8.90 9.24
C HIS A 37 -0.01 9.17 10.47
N TYR A 38 -1.30 9.41 10.26
CA TYR A 38 -2.27 9.56 11.35
C TYR A 38 -2.36 8.31 12.24
N MET A 39 -2.40 7.11 11.63
CA MET A 39 -2.39 5.85 12.38
C MET A 39 -1.10 5.67 13.17
N GLN A 40 0.06 5.89 12.55
CA GLN A 40 1.37 5.75 13.18
C GLN A 40 1.55 6.69 14.37
N THR A 41 1.16 7.96 14.23
CA THR A 41 1.19 8.93 15.34
C THR A 41 0.23 8.58 16.48
N SER A 42 -0.80 7.78 16.19
CA SER A 42 -1.73 7.20 17.17
C SER A 42 -1.29 5.83 17.68
N ASN A 43 -0.08 5.37 17.34
CA ASN A 43 0.45 4.05 17.66
C ASN A 43 -0.48 2.92 17.19
N LEU A 44 -1.09 3.06 16.02
CA LEU A 44 -2.00 2.09 15.43
C LEU A 44 -1.35 1.48 14.17
N ALA A 45 -1.31 0.16 14.11
CA ALA A 45 -0.95 -0.59 12.91
C ALA A 45 -2.23 -1.11 12.24
N HIS A 46 -2.44 -0.84 10.95
CA HIS A 46 -3.56 -1.36 10.18
C HIS A 46 -3.39 -2.85 9.86
N ARG A 47 -2.18 -3.23 9.41
CA ARG A 47 -1.74 -4.62 9.17
C ARG A 47 -2.42 -5.36 8.00
N ASP A 48 -3.37 -4.75 7.32
CA ASP A 48 -3.95 -5.25 6.07
C ASP A 48 -4.14 -4.13 5.04
N LEU A 49 -3.13 -3.28 4.83
CA LEU A 49 -3.22 -2.27 3.77
C LEU A 49 -3.10 -2.95 2.39
N LYS A 50 -4.11 -2.72 1.55
CA LYS A 50 -4.21 -3.23 0.19
C LYS A 50 -5.16 -2.33 -0.61
N PRO A 51 -5.09 -2.32 -1.95
CA PRO A 51 -5.99 -1.55 -2.82
C PRO A 51 -7.47 -1.59 -2.45
N GLU A 52 -7.98 -2.77 -2.13
CA GLU A 52 -9.39 -3.06 -1.81
C GLU A 52 -9.84 -2.33 -0.54
N ASN A 53 -8.90 -1.99 0.35
CA ASN A 53 -9.17 -1.26 1.58
C ASN A 53 -9.11 0.27 1.41
N PHE A 54 -9.02 0.76 0.17
CA PHE A 54 -9.10 2.19 -0.15
C PHE A 54 -10.31 2.47 -1.04
N LEU A 55 -11.30 3.19 -0.49
CA LEU A 55 -12.49 3.62 -1.23
C LEU A 55 -12.42 5.08 -1.61
N VAL A 56 -12.92 5.40 -2.80
CA VAL A 56 -13.07 6.78 -3.27
C VAL A 56 -14.42 7.31 -2.80
N LEU A 57 -14.42 8.49 -2.19
CA LEU A 57 -15.64 9.09 -1.63
C LEU A 57 -16.68 9.40 -2.70
N ARG A 58 -16.26 10.01 -3.83
CA ARG A 58 -17.13 10.46 -4.91
C ARG A 58 -16.80 9.79 -6.24
N LYS A 59 -17.78 9.73 -7.15
CA LYS A 59 -17.64 9.18 -8.52
C LYS A 59 -16.79 10.02 -9.47
N ASP A 60 -16.31 11.19 -9.05
CA ASP A 60 -15.33 11.97 -9.80
C ASP A 60 -13.99 11.20 -9.92
N PRO A 61 -13.09 11.57 -10.85
CA PRO A 61 -11.72 11.07 -10.85
C PRO A 61 -11.04 11.28 -9.48
N ILE A 62 -10.19 10.35 -9.05
CA ILE A 62 -9.55 10.43 -7.72
C ILE A 62 -8.50 11.56 -7.65
N GLU A 63 -7.88 11.87 -8.78
CA GLU A 63 -6.91 12.95 -8.95
C GLU A 63 -7.55 14.34 -9.04
N GLN A 64 -8.89 14.41 -9.13
CA GLN A 64 -9.63 15.67 -9.12
C GLN A 64 -9.57 16.30 -7.73
N ASP A 65 -9.30 17.61 -7.69
CA ASP A 65 -9.15 18.31 -6.43
C ASP A 65 -10.46 18.26 -5.63
N GLY A 66 -10.33 17.88 -4.36
CA GLY A 66 -11.45 17.69 -3.44
C GLY A 66 -11.98 16.26 -3.35
N ASN A 67 -11.68 15.35 -4.28
CA ASN A 67 -12.06 13.95 -4.09
C ASN A 67 -11.16 13.28 -3.03
N VAL A 68 -11.75 12.42 -2.19
CA VAL A 68 -11.11 11.90 -0.99
C VAL A 68 -10.98 10.38 -1.08
N LEU A 69 -9.80 9.87 -0.77
CA LEU A 69 -9.54 8.46 -0.55
C LEU A 69 -9.72 8.13 0.93
N LYS A 70 -10.53 7.12 1.22
CA LYS A 70 -10.86 6.67 2.57
C LYS A 70 -10.27 5.29 2.79
N LEU A 71 -9.39 5.18 3.79
CA LEU A 71 -8.96 3.88 4.29
C LEU A 71 -10.10 3.25 5.09
N ILE A 72 -10.43 2.01 4.76
CA ILE A 72 -11.48 1.22 5.41
C ILE A 72 -10.91 -0.07 6.01
N ASP A 73 -11.78 -0.83 6.68
CA ASP A 73 -11.51 -2.15 7.25
C ASP A 73 -10.36 -2.22 8.27
N PHE A 74 -10.64 -1.68 9.46
CA PHE A 74 -9.77 -1.77 10.62
C PHE A 74 -9.93 -3.10 11.38
N GLY A 75 -10.53 -4.14 10.79
CA GLY A 75 -10.78 -5.42 11.47
C GLY A 75 -9.48 -6.12 11.91
N MET A 76 -8.39 -5.88 11.19
CA MET A 76 -7.04 -6.34 11.54
C MET A 76 -6.21 -5.28 12.25
N ALA A 77 -6.72 -4.08 12.54
CA ALA A 77 -5.92 -3.04 13.16
C ALA A 77 -5.59 -3.36 14.64
N LYS A 78 -4.45 -2.88 15.13
CA LYS A 78 -4.06 -3.06 16.54
C LYS A 78 -3.13 -1.96 17.02
N HIS A 79 -3.38 -1.49 18.24
CA HIS A 79 -2.46 -0.56 18.90
C HIS A 79 -1.12 -1.25 19.20
N CYS A 80 -0.04 -0.56 18.88
CA CYS A 80 1.34 -0.95 19.11
C CYS A 80 2.09 0.23 19.74
N PRO A 81 1.98 0.43 21.06
CA PRO A 81 2.69 1.51 21.74
C PRO A 81 4.20 1.45 21.52
N PRO A 82 4.92 2.58 21.66
CA PRO A 82 6.36 2.63 21.45
C PRO A 82 7.10 1.61 22.34
N GLY A 83 8.06 0.90 21.74
CA GLY A 83 8.82 -0.15 22.42
C GLY A 83 8.13 -1.51 22.53
N GLN A 84 6.90 -1.66 22.03
CA GLN A 84 6.20 -2.94 21.94
C GLN A 84 6.27 -3.53 20.54
N PHE A 85 6.15 -4.86 20.45
CA PHE A 85 6.12 -5.58 19.18
C PHE A 85 4.90 -6.49 19.10
N LEU A 86 4.25 -6.50 17.95
CA LEU A 86 3.17 -7.41 17.61
C LEU A 86 3.74 -8.75 17.13
N LYS A 87 3.02 -9.84 17.47
CA LYS A 87 3.44 -11.23 17.19
C LYS A 87 2.49 -12.01 16.28
N SER A 88 1.30 -11.49 16.02
CA SER A 88 0.31 -12.14 15.17
C SER A 88 0.70 -11.99 13.70
N ARG A 89 0.60 -13.06 12.92
CA ARG A 89 0.75 -13.04 11.46
C ARG A 89 -0.64 -12.86 10.85
N VAL A 90 -0.97 -11.63 10.46
CA VAL A 90 -2.27 -11.24 9.89
C VAL A 90 -2.05 -10.34 8.68
N GLY A 91 -3.07 -10.25 7.83
CA GLY A 91 -3.04 -9.46 6.59
C GLY A 91 -2.94 -10.32 5.34
N THR A 92 -3.05 -9.65 4.20
CA THR A 92 -3.03 -10.27 2.87
C THR A 92 -1.59 -10.55 2.44
N PRO A 93 -1.21 -11.82 2.16
CA PRO A 93 0.18 -12.23 1.90
C PRO A 93 0.97 -11.35 0.94
N PHE A 94 0.37 -10.91 -0.16
CA PHE A 94 1.01 -10.10 -1.21
C PHE A 94 1.48 -8.71 -0.74
N TYR A 95 0.82 -8.14 0.27
CA TYR A 95 1.11 -6.81 0.81
C TYR A 95 1.80 -6.88 2.17
N MET A 96 1.99 -8.08 2.71
CA MET A 96 2.49 -8.31 4.06
C MET A 96 4.00 -8.03 4.15
N ALA A 97 4.39 -7.28 5.17
CA ALA A 97 5.80 -6.97 5.42
C ALA A 97 6.60 -8.19 5.94
N PRO A 98 7.89 -8.33 5.61
CA PRO A 98 8.73 -9.45 6.05
C PRO A 98 8.77 -9.61 7.58
N GLN A 99 8.82 -8.50 8.31
CA GLN A 99 8.81 -8.47 9.77
C GLN A 99 7.50 -9.00 10.39
N VAL A 100 6.38 -8.96 9.66
CA VAL A 100 5.12 -9.59 10.07
C VAL A 100 5.22 -11.10 9.97
N LEU A 101 5.87 -11.62 8.92
CA LEU A 101 6.18 -13.06 8.78
C LEU A 101 7.09 -13.53 9.92
N MET A 102 8.01 -12.68 10.36
CA MET A 102 8.93 -12.93 11.49
C MET A 102 8.28 -12.70 12.86
N ARG A 103 7.01 -12.27 12.92
CA ARG A 103 6.25 -12.06 14.17
C ARG A 103 6.89 -11.06 15.14
N ARG A 104 7.59 -10.06 14.62
CA ARG A 104 8.20 -9.00 15.41
C ARG A 104 8.17 -7.69 14.62
N TYR A 105 7.14 -6.89 14.85
CA TYR A 105 6.92 -5.66 14.10
C TYR A 105 6.12 -4.64 14.92
N ASP A 106 6.19 -3.38 14.50
CA ASP A 106 5.40 -2.26 15.02
C ASP A 106 4.52 -1.66 13.91
N SER A 107 3.95 -0.46 14.13
CA SER A 107 3.12 0.24 13.14
C SER A 107 3.87 0.64 11.86
N GLN A 108 5.20 0.55 11.82
CA GLN A 108 5.97 0.81 10.59
C GLN A 108 5.77 -0.30 9.55
N CYS A 109 5.21 -1.46 9.93
CA CYS A 109 4.93 -2.55 8.97
C CYS A 109 4.05 -2.10 7.80
N ASP A 110 3.15 -1.15 8.04
CA ASP A 110 2.23 -0.64 7.03
C ASP A 110 2.96 0.08 5.88
N MET A 111 4.16 0.63 6.11
CA MET A 111 4.95 1.29 5.06
C MET A 111 5.37 0.34 3.95
N TRP A 112 5.60 -0.94 4.29
CA TRP A 112 5.89 -1.96 3.28
C TRP A 112 4.71 -2.13 2.33
N SER A 113 3.50 -2.28 2.89
CA SER A 113 2.27 -2.42 2.11
C SER A 113 2.02 -1.20 1.23
N VAL A 114 2.28 0.02 1.75
CA VAL A 114 2.23 1.27 0.97
C VAL A 114 3.23 1.24 -0.19
N GLY A 115 4.45 0.73 0.03
CA GLY A 115 5.46 0.52 -1.02
C GLY A 115 4.99 -0.44 -2.11
N VAL A 116 4.34 -1.54 -1.72
CA VAL A 116 3.75 -2.51 -2.66
C VAL A 116 2.65 -1.84 -3.49
N ILE A 117 1.75 -1.09 -2.84
CA ILE A 117 0.68 -0.34 -3.52
C ILE A 117 1.28 0.65 -4.53
N MET A 118 2.25 1.47 -4.11
CA MET A 118 2.91 2.43 -5.01
C MET A 118 3.58 1.75 -6.21
N TYR A 119 4.24 0.62 -5.99
CA TYR A 119 4.85 -0.15 -7.08
C TYR A 119 3.80 -0.59 -8.11
N ILE A 120 2.66 -1.09 -7.64
CA ILE A 120 1.57 -1.52 -8.53
C ILE A 120 0.94 -0.31 -9.23
N LEU A 121 0.73 0.80 -8.54
CA LEU A 121 0.18 2.03 -9.14
C LEU A 121 0.99 2.54 -10.33
N LEU A 122 2.32 2.41 -10.29
CA LEU A 122 3.20 2.91 -11.34
C LEU A 122 3.51 1.89 -12.44
N SER A 123 3.32 0.59 -12.19
CA SER A 123 3.70 -0.46 -13.14
C SER A 123 2.56 -1.36 -13.61
N GLY A 124 1.41 -1.31 -12.92
CA GLY A 124 0.30 -2.24 -13.10
C GLY A 124 0.62 -3.68 -12.67
N ARG A 125 1.76 -3.94 -12.02
CA ARG A 125 2.21 -5.29 -11.65
C ARG A 125 2.70 -5.32 -10.21
N PRO A 126 2.56 -6.44 -9.48
CA PRO A 126 3.12 -6.57 -8.13
C PRO A 126 4.65 -6.70 -8.15
N PRO A 127 5.36 -6.20 -7.12
CA PRO A 127 6.82 -6.31 -7.00
C PRO A 127 7.29 -7.74 -6.69
N PHE A 128 6.44 -8.54 -6.03
CA PHE A 128 6.71 -9.92 -5.65
C PHE A 128 5.78 -10.85 -6.44
N THR A 129 6.36 -11.75 -7.22
CA THR A 129 5.65 -12.79 -7.99
C THR A 129 6.32 -14.14 -7.78
N GLY A 130 5.54 -15.22 -7.77
CA GLY A 130 6.05 -16.58 -7.64
C GLY A 130 5.16 -17.55 -8.39
N ALA A 131 5.69 -18.73 -8.73
CA ALA A 131 4.90 -19.80 -9.33
C ALA A 131 3.89 -20.42 -8.33
N THR A 132 4.17 -20.28 -7.04
CA THR A 132 3.29 -20.65 -5.93
C THR A 132 3.31 -19.54 -4.87
N ASP A 133 2.32 -19.57 -3.97
CA ASP A 133 2.26 -18.65 -2.83
C ASP A 133 3.50 -18.76 -1.94
N GLU A 134 4.02 -19.99 -1.72
CA GLU A 134 5.25 -20.22 -0.96
C GLU A 134 6.46 -19.56 -1.64
N ALA A 135 6.59 -19.71 -2.97
CA ALA A 135 7.70 -19.12 -3.71
C ALA A 135 7.66 -17.59 -3.70
N MET A 136 6.45 -17.01 -3.72
CA MET A 136 6.26 -15.57 -3.61
C MET A 136 6.54 -15.06 -2.18
N LEU A 137 6.04 -15.76 -1.16
CA LEU A 137 6.31 -15.46 0.25
C LEU A 137 7.80 -15.54 0.60
N GLU A 138 8.54 -16.47 -0.02
CA GLU A 138 9.99 -16.56 0.17
C GLU A 138 10.72 -15.32 -0.40
N LYS A 139 10.29 -14.80 -1.56
CA LYS A 139 10.83 -13.53 -2.09
C LYS A 139 10.52 -12.35 -1.19
N VAL A 140 9.31 -12.29 -0.63
CA VAL A 140 8.94 -11.28 0.38
C VAL A 140 9.87 -11.42 1.58
N ARG A 141 10.04 -12.62 2.12
CA ARG A 141 10.90 -12.89 3.29
C ARG A 141 12.35 -12.45 3.06
N GLN A 142 12.88 -12.68 1.87
CA GLN A 142 14.23 -12.27 1.48
C GLN A 142 14.34 -10.78 1.15
N GLY A 143 13.21 -10.07 0.99
CA GLY A 143 13.17 -8.68 0.56
C GLY A 143 13.70 -8.46 -0.86
N VAL A 144 13.71 -9.51 -1.69
CA VAL A 144 14.29 -9.47 -3.04
C VAL A 144 13.21 -9.09 -4.04
N TRP A 145 13.31 -7.87 -4.57
CA TRP A 145 12.48 -7.36 -5.66
C TRP A 145 13.33 -6.49 -6.59
N LYS A 146 12.79 -6.19 -7.78
CA LYS A 146 13.44 -5.32 -8.76
C LYS A 146 12.37 -4.62 -9.60
N PHE A 147 12.69 -3.44 -10.14
CA PHE A 147 11.86 -2.81 -11.16
C PHE A 147 11.91 -3.63 -12.44
N GLN A 148 10.78 -4.21 -12.86
CA GLN A 148 10.70 -5.11 -14.01
C GLN A 148 9.80 -4.56 -15.12
N GLY A 149 10.30 -4.62 -16.35
CA GLY A 149 9.55 -4.25 -17.55
C GLY A 149 9.70 -2.78 -17.94
N ASP A 150 9.32 -2.49 -19.18
CA ASP A 150 9.59 -1.20 -19.83
C ASP A 150 8.77 -0.05 -19.23
N CYS A 151 7.71 -0.35 -18.45
CA CYS A 151 6.93 0.66 -17.73
C CYS A 151 7.81 1.55 -16.82
N TRP A 152 8.90 1.00 -16.27
CA TRP A 152 9.81 1.75 -15.38
C TRP A 152 10.79 2.66 -16.10
N THR A 153 10.83 2.64 -17.43
CA THR A 153 11.72 3.54 -18.21
C THR A 153 11.26 4.99 -18.14
N GLN A 154 9.95 5.22 -18.03
CA GLN A 154 9.33 6.56 -17.98
C GLN A 154 9.06 7.04 -16.54
N VAL A 155 9.19 6.15 -15.54
CA VAL A 155 9.01 6.51 -14.12
C VAL A 155 10.25 7.21 -13.60
N SER A 156 10.06 8.31 -12.87
CA SER A 156 11.15 9.11 -12.32
C SER A 156 12.03 8.34 -11.32
N GLU A 157 13.30 8.74 -11.18
CA GLU A 157 14.17 8.16 -10.15
C GLU A 157 13.73 8.52 -8.73
N ASP A 158 13.05 9.66 -8.53
CA ASP A 158 12.51 10.06 -7.23
C ASP A 158 11.39 9.11 -6.79
N ALA A 159 10.47 8.76 -7.70
CA ALA A 159 9.42 7.78 -7.43
C ALA A 159 10.01 6.39 -7.10
N LYS A 160 11.02 5.96 -7.87
CA LYS A 160 11.75 4.71 -7.59
C LYS A 160 12.49 4.76 -6.26
N ALA A 161 13.13 5.87 -5.91
CA ALA A 161 13.81 6.06 -4.64
C ALA A 161 12.83 5.95 -3.47
N LEU A 162 11.64 6.56 -3.59
CA LEU A 162 10.59 6.45 -2.57
C LEU A 162 10.13 5.00 -2.37
N ILE A 163 9.92 4.24 -3.45
CA ILE A 163 9.61 2.80 -3.36
C ILE A 163 10.74 2.04 -2.66
N ARG A 164 12.01 2.31 -3.01
CA ARG A 164 13.18 1.68 -2.35
C ARG A 164 13.21 1.97 -0.85
N MET A 165 12.82 3.17 -0.42
CA MET A 165 12.75 3.52 0.99
C MET A 165 11.63 2.77 1.72
N MET A 166 10.48 2.59 1.09
CA MET A 166 9.32 1.90 1.69
C MET A 166 9.46 0.37 1.71
N LEU A 167 10.10 -0.21 0.69
CA LEU A 167 10.35 -1.65 0.57
C LEU A 167 11.74 -2.05 1.10
N LYS A 168 12.23 -1.31 2.10
CA LYS A 168 13.46 -1.63 2.82
C LYS A 168 13.13 -2.58 3.98
N MET A 169 13.98 -3.58 4.19
CA MET A 169 13.92 -4.47 5.36
C MET A 169 14.44 -3.81 6.64
#